data_AF-A0A956NQV9-F1
#
_entry.id   AF-A0A956NQV9-F1
#
_cell.length_a   1.000
_cell.length_b   1.000
_cell.length_c   1.000
_cell.angle_alpha   90.00
_cell.angle_beta   90.00
_cell.angle_gamma   90.00
#
_symmetry.space_group_name_H-M   'P 1'
#
loop_
_entity.id
_entity.type
_entity.pdbx_description
1 polymer ?
#
loop_
_entity_poly.entity_id
_entity_poly.type
_entity_poly.pdbx_seq_one_letter_code
_entity_poly.pdbx_strand_id
1 'polypeptide(L)'
;MSRRAALIVLDGLGVGAAHDAAAYGDVGSATLGNVLRATPGLVLPNLTALGLGCCGDSGLPCPDQPRAAWGTAQPASAGKDSTTGHWELTGVLLDRPFPTYPAGFPDDVLAEFTARTGRGVLGNRAASGTVILDELGAEHVASGKWIVYTSADSVFQVAAHEAVVPVAELHRACEAARELLRGEHQVSRVIARPFVGEPGAWRRTANRKDFSVPPTGETLLDRCEAAGIPVLGVGKVDDLFAGRGVRSTHTATNRAAYDLIEAGLDTMAHGLLFANVIEFDQSWGHRNDVAGFAAGLRELDAWLPALERRVRADDLIILTADHGNDPTTPSTDHSRERVPVLVLGGRVRPTSLGERRSFADLGQTLAEWLGVPALAAGSSFLGEVLTG
;
A
#
# COMPACT_ATOMS: atom_id res chain seq x y z
N MET A 1 17.52 18.95 -17.89
CA MET A 1 16.77 17.97 -18.71
C MET A 1 15.46 17.67 -18.02
N SER A 2 14.36 17.50 -18.75
CA SER A 2 13.02 17.29 -18.19
C SER A 2 12.80 15.80 -17.90
N ARG A 3 13.43 15.27 -16.84
CA ARG A 3 13.32 13.85 -16.48
C ARG A 3 12.01 13.55 -15.77
N ARG A 4 11.41 12.42 -16.09
CA ARG A 4 10.23 11.90 -15.38
C ARG A 4 10.54 10.55 -14.78
N ALA A 5 9.97 10.32 -13.61
CA ALA A 5 10.02 9.03 -12.96
C ALA A 5 8.60 8.60 -12.60
N ALA A 6 8.33 7.30 -12.63
CA ALA A 6 7.09 6.75 -12.12
C ALA A 6 7.38 5.56 -11.22
N LEU A 7 6.78 5.54 -10.02
CA LEU A 7 6.74 4.40 -9.14
C LEU A 7 5.30 3.90 -9.08
N ILE A 8 5.06 2.70 -9.58
CA ILE A 8 3.73 2.09 -9.66
C ILE A 8 3.75 0.85 -8.76
N VAL A 9 3.08 0.96 -7.63
CA VAL A 9 2.98 -0.10 -6.62
C VAL A 9 1.68 -0.87 -6.85
N LEU A 10 1.82 -2.15 -7.15
CA LEU A 10 0.75 -3.14 -7.29
C LEU A 10 0.54 -3.75 -5.90
N ASP A 11 -0.29 -3.09 -5.09
CA ASP A 11 -0.44 -3.33 -3.64
C ASP A 11 -0.66 -4.81 -3.33
N GLY A 12 0.21 -5.40 -2.51
CA GLY A 12 0.12 -6.83 -2.13
C GLY A 12 0.55 -7.86 -3.20
N LEU A 13 1.09 -7.47 -4.37
CA LEU A 13 1.53 -8.41 -5.41
C LEU A 13 2.93 -9.01 -5.13
N GLY A 14 3.03 -9.83 -4.09
CA GLY A 14 4.25 -10.56 -3.72
C GLY A 14 4.64 -11.66 -4.71
N VAL A 15 5.94 -11.99 -4.77
CA VAL A 15 6.52 -13.05 -5.62
C VAL A 15 7.37 -14.04 -4.84
N GLY A 16 6.92 -14.39 -3.63
CA GLY A 16 7.52 -15.43 -2.81
C GLY A 16 8.02 -14.95 -1.45
N ALA A 17 7.98 -15.84 -0.47
CA ALA A 17 8.35 -15.59 0.91
C ALA A 17 9.70 -14.85 1.02
N ALA A 18 9.73 -13.79 1.83
CA ALA A 18 10.96 -13.08 2.15
C ALA A 18 11.89 -13.94 3.02
N HIS A 19 13.13 -13.50 3.17
CA HIS A 19 14.14 -14.20 3.98
C HIS A 19 13.72 -14.41 5.45
N ASP A 20 12.88 -13.54 6.00
CA ASP A 20 12.41 -13.53 7.39
C ASP A 20 10.93 -13.96 7.53
N ALA A 21 10.31 -14.51 6.48
CA ALA A 21 8.88 -14.87 6.48
C ALA A 21 8.47 -15.80 7.63
N ALA A 22 9.38 -16.65 8.12
CA ALA A 22 9.13 -17.51 9.28
C ALA A 22 8.80 -16.74 10.56
N ALA A 23 9.38 -15.55 10.77
CA ALA A 23 9.07 -14.70 11.92
C ALA A 23 7.64 -14.14 11.87
N TYR A 24 7.02 -14.13 10.69
CA TYR A 24 5.66 -13.65 10.45
C TYR A 24 4.65 -14.78 10.24
N GLY A 25 5.09 -16.04 10.28
CA GLY A 25 4.24 -17.20 10.00
C GLY A 25 3.93 -17.41 8.51
N ASP A 26 4.64 -16.73 7.61
CA ASP A 26 4.30 -16.63 6.19
C ASP A 26 5.18 -17.55 5.30
N VAL A 27 5.74 -18.63 5.86
CA VAL A 27 6.57 -19.58 5.09
C VAL A 27 5.74 -20.22 3.99
N GLY A 28 6.26 -20.17 2.76
CA GLY A 28 5.59 -20.72 1.57
C GLY A 28 4.60 -19.77 0.90
N SER A 29 4.41 -18.56 1.44
CA SER A 29 3.70 -17.49 0.73
C SER A 29 4.38 -17.19 -0.61
N ALA A 30 3.57 -17.00 -1.64
CA ALA A 30 4.01 -16.62 -2.97
C ALA A 30 2.79 -16.10 -3.74
N THR A 31 2.30 -14.90 -3.39
CA THR A 31 1.01 -14.36 -3.83
C THR A 31 0.76 -14.61 -5.31
N LEU A 32 1.63 -14.09 -6.20
CA LEU A 32 1.46 -14.25 -7.64
C LEU A 32 1.56 -15.73 -8.07
N GLY A 33 2.58 -16.45 -7.59
CA GLY A 33 2.80 -17.86 -7.94
C GLY A 33 1.63 -18.76 -7.54
N ASN A 34 1.09 -18.58 -6.33
CA ASN A 34 -0.04 -19.34 -5.79
C ASN A 34 -1.35 -18.98 -6.49
N VAL A 35 -1.62 -17.70 -6.81
CA VAL A 35 -2.78 -17.31 -7.61
C VAL A 35 -2.75 -17.97 -8.99
N LEU A 36 -1.59 -18.03 -9.65
CA LEU A 36 -1.45 -18.70 -10.94
C LEU A 36 -1.58 -20.22 -10.85
N ARG A 37 -1.04 -20.85 -9.81
CA ARG A 37 -1.25 -22.28 -9.54
C ARG A 37 -2.74 -22.60 -9.32
N ALA A 38 -3.46 -21.72 -8.62
CA ALA A 38 -4.90 -21.85 -8.38
C ALA A 38 -5.76 -21.49 -9.61
N THR A 39 -5.17 -20.81 -10.62
CA THR A 39 -5.87 -20.39 -11.85
C THR A 39 -5.17 -20.94 -13.10
N PRO A 40 -5.15 -22.27 -13.30
CA PRO A 40 -4.44 -22.88 -14.42
C PRO A 40 -4.97 -22.35 -15.77
N GLY A 41 -4.04 -22.04 -16.67
CA GLY A 41 -4.36 -21.49 -18.00
C GLY A 41 -4.57 -19.97 -18.04
N LEU A 42 -4.32 -19.25 -16.94
CA LEU A 42 -4.21 -17.79 -17.00
C LEU A 42 -2.97 -17.39 -17.83
N VAL A 43 -3.19 -16.72 -18.96
CA VAL A 43 -2.13 -16.26 -19.88
C VAL A 43 -1.93 -14.77 -19.69
N LEU A 44 -0.70 -14.37 -19.36
CA LEU A 44 -0.29 -12.98 -19.11
C LEU A 44 0.90 -12.62 -20.02
N PRO A 45 0.66 -12.44 -21.34
CA PRO A 45 1.73 -12.35 -22.33
C PRO A 45 2.58 -11.09 -22.17
N ASN A 46 2.01 -9.96 -21.76
CA ASN A 46 2.75 -8.71 -21.62
C ASN A 46 3.62 -8.73 -20.36
N LEU A 47 3.09 -9.17 -19.22
CA LEU A 47 3.85 -9.34 -17.98
C LEU A 47 4.98 -10.37 -18.16
N THR A 48 4.69 -11.48 -18.87
CA THR A 48 5.70 -12.46 -19.26
C THR A 48 6.79 -11.80 -20.09
N ALA A 49 6.44 -11.08 -21.17
CA ALA A 49 7.41 -10.42 -22.05
C ALA A 49 8.23 -9.33 -21.34
N LEU A 50 7.69 -8.66 -20.33
CA LEU A 50 8.46 -7.72 -19.50
C LEU A 50 9.50 -8.42 -18.63
N GLY A 51 9.34 -9.71 -18.34
CA GLY A 51 10.26 -10.49 -17.50
C GLY A 51 9.74 -10.81 -16.11
N LEU A 52 8.43 -10.66 -15.84
CA LEU A 52 7.86 -10.99 -14.53
C LEU A 52 8.10 -12.46 -14.15
N GLY A 53 8.11 -13.36 -15.15
CA GLY A 53 8.45 -14.77 -14.96
C GLY A 53 9.87 -15.04 -14.45
N CYS A 54 10.77 -14.06 -14.55
CA CYS A 54 12.13 -14.14 -14.03
C CYS A 54 12.25 -13.61 -12.58
N CYS A 55 11.14 -13.17 -11.97
CA CYS A 55 11.11 -12.57 -10.63
C CYS A 55 10.56 -13.58 -9.61
N GLY A 56 11.39 -14.07 -8.69
CA GLY A 56 10.96 -14.90 -7.55
C GLY A 56 10.12 -16.13 -7.94
N ASP A 57 9.19 -16.53 -7.07
CA ASP A 57 8.13 -17.51 -7.37
C ASP A 57 6.91 -16.79 -7.95
N SER A 58 7.06 -16.31 -9.19
CA SER A 58 5.98 -15.66 -9.93
C SER A 58 5.01 -16.64 -10.59
N GLY A 59 5.35 -17.93 -10.73
CA GLY A 59 4.53 -18.91 -11.47
C GLY A 59 4.42 -18.67 -12.99
N LEU A 60 5.07 -17.63 -13.55
CA LEU A 60 5.14 -17.38 -14.99
C LEU A 60 6.45 -17.92 -15.59
N PRO A 61 6.47 -18.29 -16.88
CA PRO A 61 7.72 -18.63 -17.54
C PRO A 61 8.61 -17.39 -17.70
N CYS A 62 9.90 -17.52 -17.41
CA CYS A 62 10.89 -16.48 -17.73
C CYS A 62 11.16 -16.50 -19.24
N PRO A 63 10.96 -15.39 -20.00
CA PRO A 63 11.25 -15.37 -21.43
C PRO A 63 12.76 -15.32 -21.70
N ASP A 64 13.19 -15.81 -22.87
CA ASP A 64 14.60 -15.75 -23.29
C ASP A 64 15.13 -14.32 -23.44
N GLN A 65 14.25 -13.38 -23.80
CA GLN A 65 14.58 -11.96 -24.01
C GLN A 65 13.54 -11.09 -23.29
N PRO A 66 13.70 -10.84 -21.98
CA PRO A 66 12.86 -9.89 -21.27
C PRO A 66 13.00 -8.48 -21.87
N ARG A 67 11.93 -7.70 -21.80
CA ARG A 67 11.87 -6.33 -22.36
C ARG A 67 12.14 -5.23 -21.34
N ALA A 68 11.99 -5.51 -20.04
CA ALA A 68 12.33 -4.60 -18.94
C ALA A 68 13.71 -4.97 -18.38
N ALA A 69 14.25 -4.15 -17.47
CA ALA A 69 15.15 -4.71 -16.45
C ALA A 69 14.29 -5.35 -15.34
N TRP A 70 14.74 -6.47 -14.78
CA TRP A 70 13.91 -7.30 -13.90
C TRP A 70 14.68 -7.79 -12.67
N GLY A 71 13.98 -8.04 -11.58
CA GLY A 71 14.54 -8.64 -10.37
C GLY A 71 13.50 -8.75 -9.25
N THR A 72 13.99 -8.97 -8.04
CA THR A 72 13.18 -8.92 -6.81
C THR A 72 13.76 -7.90 -5.85
N ALA A 73 12.96 -7.43 -4.90
CA ALA A 73 13.46 -6.71 -3.75
C ALA A 73 12.99 -7.40 -2.46
N GLN A 74 13.87 -7.49 -1.48
CA GLN A 74 13.57 -7.98 -0.13
C GLN A 74 13.09 -6.82 0.74
N PRO A 75 12.13 -7.03 1.65
CA PRO A 75 11.83 -6.06 2.69
C PRO A 75 12.97 -6.01 3.72
N ALA A 76 13.39 -4.81 4.10
CA ALA A 76 14.39 -4.59 5.15
C ALA A 76 13.79 -4.07 6.46
N SER A 77 12.64 -3.39 6.39
CA SER A 77 11.92 -2.87 7.55
C SER A 77 11.19 -3.99 8.28
N ALA A 78 11.08 -3.87 9.60
CA ALA A 78 10.20 -4.71 10.40
C ALA A 78 8.74 -4.26 10.20
N GLY A 79 7.89 -5.17 9.74
CA GLY A 79 6.48 -4.89 9.39
C GLY A 79 6.14 -5.27 7.96
N LYS A 80 4.93 -5.76 7.74
CA LYS A 80 4.44 -6.21 6.43
C LYS A 80 3.20 -5.44 5.95
N ASP A 81 2.87 -4.34 6.62
CA ASP A 81 1.76 -3.45 6.24
C ASP A 81 2.16 -2.47 5.14
N SER A 82 1.17 -1.94 4.41
CA SER A 82 1.42 -1.06 3.27
C SER A 82 2.14 0.24 3.64
N THR A 83 1.97 0.74 4.87
CA THR A 83 2.66 1.97 5.30
C THR A 83 4.16 1.70 5.41
N THR A 84 4.54 0.60 6.05
CA THR A 84 5.94 0.16 6.16
C THR A 84 6.58 -0.03 4.78
N GLY A 85 5.91 -0.76 3.87
CA GLY A 85 6.44 -1.03 2.53
C GLY A 85 6.63 0.24 1.70
N HIS A 86 5.65 1.14 1.70
CA HIS A 86 5.74 2.42 0.98
C HIS A 86 6.78 3.38 1.56
N TRP A 87 6.95 3.40 2.88
CA TRP A 87 8.01 4.19 3.52
C TRP A 87 9.38 3.66 3.15
N GLU A 88 9.56 2.34 3.12
CA GLU A 88 10.81 1.75 2.68
C GLU A 88 11.11 2.06 1.22
N LEU A 89 10.12 1.95 0.33
CA LEU A 89 10.23 2.34 -1.09
C LEU A 89 10.68 3.79 -1.30
N THR A 90 10.52 4.65 -0.28
CA THR A 90 10.91 6.06 -0.30
C THR A 90 12.08 6.39 0.63
N GLY A 91 12.79 5.37 1.13
CA GLY A 91 14.06 5.51 1.85
C GLY A 91 13.97 5.58 3.37
N VAL A 92 12.81 5.26 3.96
CA VAL A 92 12.60 5.23 5.41
C VAL A 92 12.45 3.79 5.89
N LEU A 93 13.40 3.33 6.71
CA LEU A 93 13.37 2.00 7.33
C LEU A 93 12.74 2.04 8.72
N LEU A 94 11.99 1.00 9.06
CA LEU A 94 11.46 0.79 10.41
C LEU A 94 12.15 -0.38 11.10
N ASP A 95 12.67 -0.14 12.30
CA ASP A 95 13.27 -1.19 13.14
C ASP A 95 12.21 -2.03 13.87
N ARG A 96 10.98 -1.52 13.98
CA ARG A 96 9.86 -2.17 14.67
C ARG A 96 8.59 -2.06 13.83
N PRO A 97 7.78 -3.14 13.75
CA PRO A 97 6.51 -3.10 13.04
C PRO A 97 5.51 -2.21 13.80
N PHE A 98 4.51 -1.70 13.09
CA PHE A 98 3.36 -1.10 13.75
C PHE A 98 2.60 -2.17 14.56
N PRO A 99 2.12 -1.86 15.77
CA PRO A 99 1.46 -2.81 16.65
C PRO A 99 0.08 -3.20 16.11
N THR A 100 -0.27 -4.48 16.17
CA THR A 100 -1.62 -4.99 15.91
C THR A 100 -2.30 -5.41 17.21
N TYR A 101 -3.64 -5.46 17.20
CA TYR A 101 -4.45 -5.66 18.40
C TYR A 101 -5.53 -6.74 18.20
N PRO A 102 -5.16 -8.01 17.89
CA PRO A 102 -6.14 -9.06 17.61
C PRO A 102 -7.10 -9.33 18.78
N ALA A 103 -6.66 -9.09 20.02
CA ALA A 103 -7.46 -9.21 21.24
C ALA A 103 -8.09 -7.89 21.71
N GLY A 104 -8.03 -6.82 20.90
CA GLY A 104 -8.41 -5.47 21.30
C GLY A 104 -7.26 -4.66 21.90
N PHE A 105 -7.51 -3.37 22.10
CA PHE A 105 -6.61 -2.42 22.73
C PHE A 105 -6.58 -2.62 24.25
N PRO A 106 -5.43 -2.33 24.91
CA PRO A 106 -5.32 -2.34 26.36
C PRO A 106 -6.32 -1.42 27.08
N ASP A 107 -6.71 -1.80 28.30
CA ASP A 107 -7.72 -1.08 29.08
C ASP A 107 -7.28 0.36 29.44
N ASP A 108 -5.99 0.58 29.66
CA ASP A 108 -5.43 1.91 29.93
C ASP A 108 -5.50 2.85 28.71
N VAL A 109 -5.26 2.32 27.51
CA VAL A 109 -5.48 3.05 26.25
C VAL A 109 -6.96 3.46 26.13
N LEU A 110 -7.90 2.56 26.39
CA LEU A 110 -9.33 2.87 26.30
C LEU A 110 -9.82 3.81 27.41
N ALA A 111 -9.28 3.68 28.63
CA ALA A 111 -9.59 4.56 29.74
C ALA A 111 -9.16 6.00 29.45
N GLU A 112 -7.95 6.18 28.92
CA GLU A 112 -7.45 7.49 28.51
C GLU A 112 -8.22 8.06 27.31
N PHE A 113 -8.56 7.23 26.32
CA PHE A 113 -9.44 7.65 25.21
C PHE A 113 -10.82 8.11 25.71
N THR A 114 -11.41 7.37 26.64
CA THR A 114 -12.68 7.73 27.30
C THR A 114 -12.56 9.06 28.05
N ALA A 115 -11.47 9.25 28.81
CA ALA A 115 -11.22 10.47 29.55
C ALA A 115 -11.09 11.71 28.64
N ARG A 116 -10.37 11.58 27.52
CA ARG A 116 -10.16 12.67 26.54
C ARG A 116 -11.42 13.04 25.77
N THR A 117 -12.30 12.07 25.51
CA THR A 117 -13.46 12.25 24.64
C THR A 117 -14.77 12.40 25.38
N GLY A 118 -14.82 12.09 26.68
CA GLY A 118 -16.00 12.23 27.52
C GLY A 118 -17.10 11.18 27.27
N ARG A 119 -16.81 10.11 26.52
CA ARG A 119 -17.75 9.02 26.22
C ARG A 119 -17.09 7.68 26.43
N GLY A 120 -17.85 6.72 26.98
CA GLY A 120 -17.38 5.33 27.12
C GLY A 120 -17.21 4.63 25.77
N VAL A 121 -16.70 3.40 25.82
CA VAL A 121 -16.38 2.57 24.65
C VAL A 121 -17.20 1.28 24.63
N LEU A 122 -17.55 0.83 23.43
CA LEU A 122 -18.12 -0.47 23.08
C LEU A 122 -17.18 -1.21 22.12
N GLY A 123 -17.24 -2.54 22.10
CA GLY A 123 -16.53 -3.38 21.14
C GLY A 123 -15.15 -3.82 21.63
N ASN A 124 -14.12 -3.06 21.28
CA ASN A 124 -12.70 -3.34 21.53
C ASN A 124 -12.24 -4.73 21.06
N ARG A 125 -12.41 -5.03 19.77
CA ARG A 125 -11.95 -6.29 19.17
C ARG A 125 -11.68 -6.14 17.67
N ALA A 126 -10.99 -7.11 17.08
CA ALA A 126 -10.90 -7.22 15.64
C ALA A 126 -12.26 -7.60 15.04
N ALA A 127 -12.77 -6.81 14.09
CA ALA A 127 -14.05 -7.06 13.44
C ALA A 127 -14.16 -6.33 12.10
N SER A 128 -14.99 -6.87 11.20
CA SER A 128 -15.38 -6.10 10.01
C SER A 128 -16.32 -4.95 10.39
N GLY A 129 -16.26 -3.87 9.63
CA GLY A 129 -17.11 -2.70 9.86
C GLY A 129 -18.62 -3.00 9.73
N THR A 130 -19.01 -4.04 8.98
CA THR A 130 -20.41 -4.44 8.88
C THR A 130 -20.84 -5.18 10.15
N VAL A 131 -20.08 -6.20 10.56
CA VAL A 131 -20.38 -7.03 11.73
C VAL A 131 -20.44 -6.19 13.01
N ILE A 132 -19.48 -5.29 13.21
CA ILE A 132 -19.43 -4.48 14.43
C ILE A 132 -20.62 -3.51 14.54
N LEU A 133 -21.14 -3.02 13.41
CA LEU A 133 -22.30 -2.14 13.38
C LEU A 133 -23.60 -2.92 13.59
N ASP A 134 -23.73 -4.10 12.98
CA ASP A 134 -24.90 -4.96 13.19
C ASP A 134 -25.05 -5.36 14.66
N GLU A 135 -23.94 -5.64 15.35
CA GLU A 135 -23.96 -6.01 16.76
C GLU A 135 -24.11 -4.81 17.72
N LEU A 136 -23.40 -3.71 17.48
CA LEU A 136 -23.26 -2.63 18.48
C LEU A 136 -23.93 -1.31 18.08
N GLY A 137 -24.44 -1.19 16.84
CA GLY A 137 -25.04 0.04 16.33
C GLY A 137 -26.23 0.52 17.16
N ALA A 138 -27.12 -0.40 17.58
CA ALA A 138 -28.28 -0.07 18.40
C ALA A 138 -27.87 0.40 19.81
N GLU A 139 -26.89 -0.26 20.44
CA GLU A 139 -26.39 0.15 21.76
C GLU A 139 -25.65 1.49 21.69
N HIS A 140 -24.88 1.74 20.62
CA HIS A 140 -24.29 3.04 20.36
C HIS A 140 -25.36 4.14 20.29
N VAL A 141 -26.43 3.93 19.52
CA VAL A 141 -27.49 4.92 19.38
C VAL A 141 -28.19 5.20 20.72
N ALA A 142 -28.41 4.17 21.54
CA ALA A 142 -29.05 4.31 22.84
C ALA A 142 -28.15 4.98 23.90
N SER A 143 -26.83 4.73 23.87
CA SER A 143 -25.90 5.15 24.93
C SER A 143 -25.01 6.34 24.58
N GLY A 144 -24.80 6.60 23.28
CA GLY A 144 -23.85 7.58 22.79
C GLY A 144 -22.37 7.22 23.01
N LYS A 145 -22.04 5.99 23.44
CA LYS A 145 -20.66 5.49 23.61
C LYS A 145 -19.98 5.25 22.27
N TRP A 146 -18.68 5.43 22.14
CA TRP A 146 -17.94 5.11 20.92
C TRP A 146 -17.95 3.61 20.62
N ILE A 147 -18.11 3.21 19.36
CA ILE A 147 -17.75 1.85 18.94
C ILE A 147 -16.28 1.89 18.53
N VAL A 148 -15.41 1.26 19.32
CA VAL A 148 -13.98 1.12 19.00
C VAL A 148 -13.71 -0.30 18.54
N TYR A 149 -12.99 -0.45 17.43
CA TYR A 149 -12.61 -1.75 16.90
C TYR A 149 -11.34 -1.66 16.05
N THR A 150 -10.79 -2.82 15.67
CA THR A 150 -9.59 -2.93 14.83
C THR A 150 -9.76 -3.98 13.74
N SER A 151 -8.72 -4.24 12.95
CA SER A 151 -8.66 -5.25 11.90
C SER A 151 -7.37 -6.07 11.99
N ALA A 152 -7.03 -6.84 10.95
CA ALA A 152 -5.73 -7.47 10.82
C ALA A 152 -4.60 -6.41 10.79
N ASP A 153 -4.85 -5.31 10.07
CA ASP A 153 -3.94 -4.17 10.01
C ASP A 153 -3.79 -3.42 11.34
N SER A 154 -2.69 -2.67 11.45
CA SER A 154 -2.43 -1.77 12.56
C SER A 154 -3.32 -0.51 12.52
N VAL A 155 -4.58 -0.63 12.91
CA VAL A 155 -5.54 0.48 12.88
C VAL A 155 -6.42 0.59 14.12
N PHE A 156 -6.74 1.83 14.52
CA PHE A 156 -7.75 2.13 15.55
C PHE A 156 -8.97 2.76 14.88
N GLN A 157 -10.10 2.06 14.85
CA GLN A 157 -11.31 2.52 14.17
C GLN A 157 -12.36 2.97 15.19
N VAL A 158 -12.94 4.15 14.95
CA VAL A 158 -14.01 4.72 15.80
C VAL A 158 -15.25 4.89 14.95
N ALA A 159 -16.30 4.15 15.27
CA ALA A 159 -17.60 4.29 14.61
C ALA A 159 -18.61 5.01 15.50
N ALA A 160 -19.40 5.89 14.88
CA ALA A 160 -20.48 6.62 15.52
C ALA A 160 -21.59 6.97 14.53
N HIS A 161 -22.84 6.95 14.99
CA HIS A 161 -24.01 7.30 14.22
C HIS A 161 -24.10 8.83 14.10
N GLU A 162 -24.23 9.35 12.87
CA GLU A 162 -24.11 10.81 12.62
C GLU A 162 -25.18 11.65 13.33
N ALA A 163 -26.36 11.08 13.61
CA ALA A 163 -27.42 11.77 14.37
C ALA A 163 -27.21 11.76 15.89
N VAL A 164 -26.30 10.92 16.41
CA VAL A 164 -26.02 10.75 17.84
C VAL A 164 -24.75 11.48 18.22
N VAL A 165 -23.73 11.39 17.36
CA VAL A 165 -22.47 12.10 17.49
C VAL A 165 -22.18 12.84 16.19
N PRO A 166 -22.13 14.18 16.20
CA PRO A 166 -21.78 14.95 15.01
C PRO A 166 -20.42 14.52 14.45
N VAL A 167 -20.32 14.47 13.11
CA VAL A 167 -19.08 14.06 12.41
C VAL A 167 -17.86 14.85 12.88
N ALA A 168 -18.01 16.15 13.14
CA ALA A 168 -16.92 16.98 13.64
C ALA A 168 -16.44 16.56 15.05
N GLU A 169 -17.33 16.05 15.91
CA GLU A 169 -16.95 15.49 17.21
C GLU A 169 -16.24 14.15 17.07
N LEU A 170 -16.73 13.28 16.18
CA LEU A 170 -16.05 12.03 15.83
C LEU A 170 -14.63 12.28 15.32
N HIS A 171 -14.45 13.27 14.43
CA HIS A 171 -13.13 13.63 13.92
C HIS A 171 -12.20 14.12 15.04
N ARG A 172 -12.67 14.97 15.96
CA ARG A 172 -11.87 15.38 17.13
C ARG A 172 -11.51 14.22 18.05
N ALA A 173 -12.41 13.24 18.22
CA ALA A 173 -12.11 12.03 18.97
C ALA A 173 -10.99 11.21 18.30
N CYS A 174 -11.04 11.05 16.97
CA CYS A 174 -9.98 10.39 16.22
C CYS A 174 -8.64 11.15 16.28
N GLU A 175 -8.65 12.48 16.29
CA GLU A 175 -7.44 13.30 16.50
C GLU A 175 -6.85 13.05 17.89
N ALA A 176 -7.68 13.05 18.94
CA ALA A 176 -7.24 12.73 20.29
C ALA A 176 -6.69 11.29 20.41
N ALA A 177 -7.32 10.32 19.76
CA ALA A 177 -6.80 8.95 19.66
C ALA A 177 -5.45 8.90 18.93
N ARG A 178 -5.27 9.69 17.87
CA ARG A 178 -4.00 9.74 17.14
C ARG A 178 -2.86 10.27 17.99
N GLU A 179 -3.13 11.27 18.82
CA GLU A 179 -2.18 11.82 19.79
C GLU A 179 -1.88 10.87 20.95
N LEU A 180 -2.89 10.10 21.37
CA LEU A 180 -2.76 9.07 22.42
C LEU A 180 -1.91 7.89 21.95
N LEU A 181 -2.18 7.38 20.75
CA LEU A 181 -1.56 6.19 20.18
C LEU A 181 -0.16 6.52 19.64
N ARG A 182 0.81 6.60 20.55
CA ARG A 182 2.24 6.87 20.29
C ARG A 182 3.12 5.84 20.98
N GLY A 183 4.40 5.78 20.60
CA GLY A 183 5.35 4.83 21.18
C GLY A 183 4.94 3.39 20.88
N GLU A 184 4.80 2.56 21.91
CA GLU A 184 4.40 1.16 21.74
C GLU A 184 2.97 0.98 21.21
N HIS A 185 2.12 2.00 21.32
CA HIS A 185 0.74 2.00 20.83
C HIS A 185 0.58 2.69 19.47
N GLN A 186 1.67 3.01 18.79
CA GLN A 186 1.63 3.79 17.56
C GLN A 186 1.07 2.98 16.39
N VAL A 187 -0.25 2.87 16.28
CA VAL A 187 -0.89 2.25 15.11
C VAL A 187 -0.58 3.04 13.84
N SER A 188 -0.60 2.42 12.66
CA SER A 188 -0.36 3.15 11.40
C SER A 188 -1.47 4.17 11.12
N ARG A 189 -2.72 3.87 11.49
CA ARG A 189 -3.85 4.75 11.19
C ARG A 189 -4.95 4.75 12.26
N VAL A 190 -5.49 5.93 12.54
CA VAL A 190 -6.78 6.08 13.22
C VAL A 190 -7.85 6.40 12.18
N ILE A 191 -9.02 5.75 12.22
CA ILE A 191 -10.05 5.88 11.18
C ILE A 191 -11.41 6.25 11.78
N ALA A 192 -11.96 7.38 11.36
CA ALA A 192 -13.34 7.75 11.63
C ALA A 192 -14.27 6.97 10.71
N ARG A 193 -15.26 6.29 11.30
CA ARG A 193 -16.24 5.43 10.63
C ARG A 193 -17.67 5.89 10.94
N PRO A 194 -18.08 7.07 10.43
CA PRO A 194 -19.45 7.52 10.59
C PRO A 194 -20.43 6.57 9.88
N PHE A 195 -21.60 6.39 10.48
CA PHE A 195 -22.67 5.59 9.91
C PHE A 195 -24.05 6.22 10.13
N VAL A 196 -25.03 5.77 9.34
CA VAL A 196 -26.43 6.18 9.40
C VAL A 196 -27.33 4.94 9.28
N GLY A 197 -28.63 5.12 9.50
CA GLY A 197 -29.65 4.09 9.28
C GLY A 197 -30.36 3.73 10.58
N GLU A 198 -30.93 2.54 10.61
CA GLU A 198 -31.71 2.01 11.74
C GLU A 198 -31.25 0.58 12.05
N PRO A 199 -31.61 0.01 13.22
CA PRO A 199 -31.26 -1.37 13.57
C PRO A 199 -31.58 -2.37 12.46
N GLY A 200 -30.56 -3.11 12.01
CA GLY A 200 -30.64 -4.07 10.91
C GLY A 200 -30.44 -3.48 9.50
N ALA A 201 -30.21 -2.17 9.38
CA ALA A 201 -30.01 -1.47 8.11
C ALA A 201 -28.94 -0.37 8.19
N TRP A 202 -27.86 -0.61 8.96
CA TRP A 202 -26.76 0.35 9.11
C TRP A 202 -25.96 0.54 7.82
N ARG A 203 -25.55 1.78 7.54
CA ARG A 203 -24.73 2.14 6.38
C ARG A 203 -23.62 3.09 6.78
N ARG A 204 -22.37 2.72 6.48
CA ARG A 204 -21.22 3.62 6.61
C ARG A 204 -21.31 4.73 5.56
N THR A 205 -20.90 5.95 5.93
CA THR A 205 -21.01 7.12 5.05
C THR A 205 -19.67 7.49 4.40
N ALA A 206 -19.73 8.41 3.44
CA ALA A 206 -18.54 9.00 2.80
C ALA A 206 -17.79 9.99 3.70
N ASN A 207 -18.33 10.34 4.87
CA ASN A 207 -17.68 11.24 5.86
C ASN A 207 -16.52 10.57 6.63
N ARG A 208 -16.10 9.38 6.18
CA ARG A 208 -14.88 8.70 6.62
C ARG A 208 -13.70 9.67 6.53
N LYS A 209 -12.88 9.67 7.58
CA LYS A 209 -11.60 10.37 7.59
C LYS A 209 -10.55 9.51 8.24
N ASP A 210 -9.37 9.50 7.63
CA ASP A 210 -8.24 8.70 8.04
C ASP A 210 -7.15 9.63 8.61
N PHE A 211 -6.57 9.23 9.73
CA PHE A 211 -5.55 9.97 10.47
C PHE A 211 -4.29 9.09 10.56
N SER A 212 -3.50 9.13 9.49
CA SER A 212 -2.29 8.34 9.37
C SER A 212 -1.14 8.93 10.17
N VAL A 213 -0.24 8.06 10.60
CA VAL A 213 1.07 8.46 11.11
C VAL A 213 1.92 9.07 9.98
N PRO A 214 2.65 10.18 10.20
CA PRO A 214 3.61 10.68 9.21
C PRO A 214 4.91 9.84 9.22
N PRO A 215 5.64 9.78 8.09
CA PRO A 215 6.95 9.13 8.01
C PRO A 215 7.90 9.58 9.13
N THR A 216 8.61 8.61 9.72
CA THR A 216 9.58 8.86 10.81
C THR A 216 10.90 9.49 10.34
N GLY A 217 11.17 9.46 9.04
CA GLY A 217 12.35 10.06 8.40
C GLY A 217 11.99 10.95 7.22
N GLU A 218 13.01 11.51 6.56
CA GLU A 218 12.84 12.19 5.27
C GLU A 218 12.68 11.15 4.15
N THR A 219 11.68 11.35 3.32
CA THR A 219 11.32 10.47 2.20
C THR A 219 11.80 11.05 0.87
N LEU A 220 11.75 10.24 -0.19
CA LEU A 220 11.87 10.71 -1.57
C LEU A 220 10.90 11.87 -1.88
N LEU A 221 9.71 11.89 -1.27
CA LEU A 221 8.71 12.93 -1.48
C LEU A 221 9.18 14.27 -0.89
N ASP A 222 9.75 14.25 0.31
CA ASP A 222 10.37 15.42 0.93
C ASP A 222 11.52 15.96 0.07
N ARG A 223 12.35 15.05 -0.49
CA ARG A 223 13.44 15.43 -1.39
C ARG A 223 12.94 16.10 -2.66
N CYS A 224 11.86 15.59 -3.25
CA CYS A 224 11.24 16.19 -4.43
C CYS A 224 10.65 17.57 -4.10
N GLU A 225 9.90 17.69 -3.00
CA GLU A 225 9.31 18.96 -2.56
C GLU A 225 10.39 20.02 -2.31
N ALA A 226 11.46 19.68 -1.59
CA ALA A 226 12.58 20.59 -1.32
C ALA A 226 13.32 21.03 -2.60
N ALA A 227 13.36 20.18 -3.63
CA ALA A 227 13.96 20.48 -4.92
C ALA A 227 13.01 21.17 -5.91
N GLY A 228 11.75 21.43 -5.53
CA GLY A 228 10.73 21.97 -6.42
C GLY A 228 10.31 21.02 -7.55
N ILE A 229 10.55 19.72 -7.37
CA ILE A 229 10.17 18.67 -8.32
C ILE A 229 8.71 18.28 -8.05
N PRO A 230 7.80 18.40 -9.02
CA PRO A 230 6.40 18.09 -8.81
C PRO A 230 6.20 16.58 -8.60
N VAL A 231 5.31 16.24 -7.66
CA VAL A 231 4.88 14.88 -7.37
C VAL A 231 3.39 14.75 -7.70
N LEU A 232 3.05 13.81 -8.58
CA LEU A 232 1.67 13.46 -8.91
C LEU A 232 1.32 12.14 -8.21
N GLY A 233 0.41 12.20 -7.22
CA GLY A 233 -0.09 11.04 -6.51
C GLY A 233 -1.34 10.43 -7.14
N VAL A 234 -1.36 9.10 -7.29
CA VAL A 234 -2.53 8.31 -7.74
C VAL A 234 -2.87 7.25 -6.70
N GLY A 235 -4.16 7.07 -6.41
CA GLY A 235 -4.60 6.15 -5.35
C GLY A 235 -4.40 6.75 -3.96
N LYS A 236 -4.07 5.90 -2.98
CA LYS A 236 -3.97 6.28 -1.56
C LYS A 236 -2.56 6.65 -1.10
N VAL A 237 -1.71 7.11 -2.01
CA VAL A 237 -0.32 7.47 -1.67
C VAL A 237 -0.29 8.54 -0.58
N ASP A 238 -1.01 9.65 -0.71
CA ASP A 238 -1.04 10.70 0.31
C ASP A 238 -1.47 10.21 1.69
N ASP A 239 -2.48 9.36 1.76
CA ASP A 239 -2.91 8.69 2.99
C ASP A 239 -1.78 7.90 3.66
N LEU A 240 -0.94 7.19 2.90
CA LEU A 240 0.20 6.41 3.42
C LEU A 240 1.35 7.30 3.93
N PHE A 241 1.39 8.56 3.51
CA PHE A 241 2.40 9.54 3.93
C PHE A 241 1.81 10.66 4.81
N ALA A 242 0.57 10.50 5.30
CA ALA A 242 -0.15 11.54 6.05
C ALA A 242 -0.17 12.92 5.34
N GLY A 243 -0.22 12.91 4.01
CA GLY A 243 -0.20 14.09 3.15
C GLY A 243 1.16 14.81 3.09
N ARG A 244 2.24 14.20 3.57
CA ARG A 244 3.59 14.78 3.54
C ARG A 244 4.21 14.64 2.14
N GLY A 245 4.56 15.77 1.52
CA GLY A 245 5.22 15.83 0.21
C GLY A 245 4.37 15.41 -1.00
N VAL A 246 3.08 15.07 -0.81
CA VAL A 246 2.21 14.61 -1.90
C VAL A 246 0.72 14.86 -1.63
N ARG A 247 -0.03 15.04 -2.71
CA ARG A 247 -1.49 14.98 -2.77
C ARG A 247 -1.88 13.97 -3.85
N SER A 248 -2.91 13.17 -3.59
CA SER A 248 -3.32 12.12 -4.52
C SER A 248 -4.77 12.25 -4.95
N THR A 249 -5.05 11.77 -6.17
CA THR A 249 -6.42 11.49 -6.58
C THR A 249 -6.74 10.04 -6.23
N HIS A 250 -7.66 9.83 -5.27
CA HIS A 250 -8.01 8.50 -4.78
C HIS A 250 -8.83 7.72 -5.79
N THR A 251 -8.52 6.44 -5.95
CA THR A 251 -9.21 5.51 -6.83
C THR A 251 -9.65 4.28 -6.06
N ALA A 252 -10.78 3.71 -6.45
CA ALA A 252 -11.31 2.49 -5.83
C ALA A 252 -10.99 1.22 -6.63
N THR A 253 -10.63 1.35 -7.91
CA THR A 253 -10.40 0.24 -8.83
C THR A 253 -9.07 0.41 -9.57
N ASN A 254 -8.53 -0.70 -10.03
CA ASN A 254 -7.31 -0.74 -10.84
C ASN A 254 -7.48 0.07 -12.13
N ARG A 255 -8.59 -0.09 -12.86
CA ARG A 255 -8.89 0.69 -14.07
C ARG A 255 -8.76 2.19 -13.84
N ALA A 256 -9.38 2.69 -12.77
CA ALA A 256 -9.36 4.12 -12.48
C ALA A 256 -7.93 4.60 -12.14
N ALA A 257 -7.12 3.77 -11.47
CA ALA A 257 -5.71 4.09 -11.24
C ALA A 257 -4.93 4.13 -12.56
N TYR A 258 -5.14 3.17 -13.45
CA TYR A 258 -4.51 3.11 -14.78
C TYR A 258 -4.84 4.33 -15.63
N ASP A 259 -6.10 4.76 -15.67
CA ASP A 259 -6.53 5.96 -16.40
C ASP A 259 -5.81 7.23 -15.90
N LEU A 260 -5.64 7.35 -14.57
CA LEU A 260 -4.91 8.47 -13.96
C LEU A 260 -3.40 8.40 -14.16
N ILE A 261 -2.81 7.20 -14.16
CA ILE A 261 -1.40 7.00 -14.50
C ILE A 261 -1.17 7.43 -15.95
N GLU A 262 -2.03 7.01 -16.87
CA GLU A 262 -1.97 7.42 -18.28
C GLU A 262 -2.08 8.93 -18.43
N ALA A 263 -3.09 9.55 -17.82
CA ALA A 263 -3.28 11.00 -17.87
C ALA A 263 -2.09 11.77 -17.26
N GLY A 264 -1.53 11.25 -16.17
CA GLY A 264 -0.32 11.79 -15.55
C GLY A 264 0.87 11.73 -16.50
N LEU A 265 1.12 10.57 -17.13
CA LEU A 265 2.20 10.41 -18.11
C LEU A 265 1.97 11.18 -19.42
N ASP A 266 0.73 11.53 -19.77
CA ASP A 266 0.47 12.36 -20.95
C ASP A 266 0.77 13.84 -20.66
N THR A 267 0.42 14.31 -19.46
CA THR A 267 0.48 15.75 -19.10
C THR A 267 1.74 16.18 -18.37
N MET A 268 2.38 15.29 -17.61
CA MET A 268 3.54 15.62 -16.80
C MET A 268 4.78 15.87 -17.66
N ALA A 269 5.42 17.04 -17.48
CA ALA A 269 6.63 17.41 -18.22
C ALA A 269 7.91 16.86 -17.55
N HIS A 270 8.04 17.00 -16.24
CA HIS A 270 9.14 16.51 -15.40
C HIS A 270 8.59 16.13 -14.01
N GLY A 271 9.32 15.29 -13.27
CA GLY A 271 9.07 14.98 -11.85
C GLY A 271 8.67 13.53 -11.57
N LEU A 272 8.00 13.28 -10.43
CA LEU A 272 7.63 11.94 -9.96
C LEU A 272 6.12 11.68 -10.04
N LEU A 273 5.71 10.62 -10.74
CA LEU A 273 4.40 10.02 -10.59
C LEU A 273 4.49 8.88 -9.58
N PHE A 274 3.69 8.91 -8.51
CA PHE A 274 3.64 7.82 -7.52
C PHE A 274 2.21 7.29 -7.44
N ALA A 275 2.03 6.05 -7.88
CA ALA A 275 0.74 5.38 -7.90
C ALA A 275 0.70 4.20 -6.95
N ASN A 276 -0.38 4.10 -6.18
CA ASN A 276 -0.76 2.89 -5.48
C ASN A 276 -2.02 2.27 -6.13
N VAL A 277 -1.88 1.07 -6.68
CA VAL A 277 -2.91 0.27 -7.35
C VAL A 277 -3.48 -0.74 -6.34
N ILE A 278 -4.44 -0.25 -5.54
CA ILE A 278 -4.85 -0.86 -4.27
C ILE A 278 -5.79 -2.07 -4.34
N GLU A 279 -6.37 -2.39 -5.50
CA GLU A 279 -7.47 -3.36 -5.56
C GLU A 279 -7.00 -4.80 -5.30
N PHE A 280 -5.75 -5.09 -5.68
CA PHE A 280 -5.06 -6.36 -5.41
C PHE A 280 -5.10 -6.74 -3.93
N ASP A 281 -4.79 -5.78 -3.07
CA ASP A 281 -4.82 -5.93 -1.62
C ASP A 281 -6.25 -5.81 -1.05
N GLN A 282 -6.88 -4.64 -1.25
CA GLN A 282 -8.09 -4.24 -0.51
C GLN A 282 -9.34 -5.05 -0.89
N SER A 283 -9.44 -5.46 -2.16
CA SER A 283 -10.64 -6.12 -2.69
C SER A 283 -10.46 -7.62 -2.80
N TRP A 284 -9.24 -8.12 -3.01
CA TRP A 284 -9.01 -9.53 -3.30
C TRP A 284 -8.10 -10.25 -2.30
N GLY A 285 -6.94 -9.69 -1.97
CA GLY A 285 -5.97 -10.27 -1.02
C GLY A 285 -6.59 -10.57 0.34
N HIS A 286 -6.98 -9.53 1.08
CA HIS A 286 -7.60 -9.68 2.41
C HIS A 286 -8.91 -10.48 2.43
N ARG A 287 -9.54 -10.65 1.26
CA ARG A 287 -10.81 -11.38 1.12
C ARG A 287 -10.63 -12.81 0.63
N ASN A 288 -9.39 -13.23 0.40
CA ASN A 288 -9.04 -14.53 -0.18
C ASN A 288 -9.80 -14.81 -1.48
N ASP A 289 -9.97 -13.77 -2.32
CA ASP A 289 -10.67 -13.86 -3.60
C ASP A 289 -9.67 -14.07 -4.74
N VAL A 290 -9.29 -15.34 -4.93
CA VAL A 290 -8.37 -15.75 -6.01
C VAL A 290 -8.90 -15.38 -7.40
N ALA A 291 -10.22 -15.49 -7.63
CA ALA A 291 -10.82 -15.24 -8.93
C ALA A 291 -10.78 -13.74 -9.28
N GLY A 292 -11.10 -12.88 -8.30
CA GLY A 292 -10.94 -11.44 -8.42
C GLY A 292 -9.49 -11.03 -8.66
N PHE A 293 -8.55 -11.60 -7.90
CA PHE A 293 -7.12 -11.34 -8.07
C PHE A 293 -6.65 -11.72 -9.49
N ALA A 294 -7.02 -12.91 -9.98
CA ALA A 294 -6.70 -13.35 -11.33
C ALA A 294 -7.33 -12.47 -12.42
N ALA A 295 -8.52 -11.92 -12.20
CA ALA A 295 -9.13 -10.95 -13.11
C ALA A 295 -8.34 -9.62 -13.13
N GLY A 296 -7.91 -9.13 -11.96
CA GLY A 296 -7.03 -7.97 -11.84
C GLY A 296 -5.69 -8.14 -12.57
N LEU A 297 -5.10 -9.34 -12.53
CA LEU A 297 -3.88 -9.66 -13.29
C LEU A 297 -4.11 -9.60 -14.81
N ARG A 298 -5.24 -10.10 -15.31
CA ARG A 298 -5.60 -9.96 -16.74
C ARG A 298 -5.75 -8.49 -17.13
N GLU A 299 -6.35 -7.69 -16.26
CA GLU A 299 -6.54 -6.26 -16.50
C GLU A 299 -5.21 -5.51 -16.54
N LEU A 300 -4.32 -5.78 -15.58
CA LEU A 300 -2.96 -5.25 -15.55
C LEU A 300 -2.19 -5.60 -16.83
N ASP A 301 -2.20 -6.89 -17.22
CA ASP A 301 -1.50 -7.36 -18.41
C ASP A 301 -2.01 -6.66 -19.68
N ALA A 302 -3.33 -6.51 -19.83
CA ALA A 302 -3.94 -5.84 -20.97
C ALA A 302 -3.65 -4.32 -21.00
N TRP A 303 -3.36 -3.71 -19.85
CA TRP A 303 -3.03 -2.29 -19.74
C TRP A 303 -1.58 -1.97 -20.12
N LEU A 304 -0.63 -2.89 -19.89
CA LEU A 304 0.81 -2.66 -20.12
C LEU A 304 1.16 -2.08 -21.50
N PRO A 305 0.56 -2.53 -22.64
CA PRO A 305 0.85 -1.91 -23.93
C PRO A 305 0.49 -0.43 -24.00
N ALA A 306 -0.54 0.03 -23.27
CA ALA A 306 -0.92 1.44 -23.20
C ALA A 306 0.06 2.26 -22.36
N LEU A 307 0.59 1.68 -21.28
CA LEU A 307 1.68 2.26 -20.50
C LEU A 307 2.95 2.41 -21.34
N GLU A 308 3.38 1.34 -21.99
CA GLU A 308 4.63 1.31 -22.77
C GLU A 308 4.66 2.35 -23.89
N ARG A 309 3.54 2.57 -24.59
CA ARG A 309 3.45 3.58 -25.67
C ARG A 309 3.66 5.03 -25.20
N ARG A 310 3.53 5.29 -23.89
CA ARG A 310 3.71 6.63 -23.29
C ARG A 310 5.11 6.88 -22.75
N VAL A 311 5.95 5.85 -22.71
CA VAL A 311 7.32 5.93 -22.24
C VAL A 311 8.15 6.78 -23.20
N ARG A 312 8.76 7.84 -22.67
CA ARG A 312 9.68 8.73 -23.38
C ARG A 312 11.14 8.32 -23.14
N ALA A 313 12.06 8.92 -23.88
CA ALA A 313 13.49 8.68 -23.76
C ALA A 313 14.05 8.97 -22.36
N ASP A 314 13.57 10.05 -21.72
CA ASP A 314 13.99 10.50 -20.39
C ASP A 314 12.97 10.13 -19.30
N ASP A 315 12.35 8.94 -19.42
CA ASP A 315 11.50 8.34 -18.40
C ASP A 315 12.19 7.15 -17.70
N LEU A 316 11.94 7.01 -16.40
CA LEU A 316 12.26 5.83 -15.61
C LEU A 316 11.00 5.37 -14.86
N ILE A 317 10.40 4.27 -15.26
CA ILE A 317 9.18 3.72 -14.68
C ILE A 317 9.54 2.43 -13.96
N ILE A 318 9.17 2.31 -12.69
CA ILE A 318 9.35 1.12 -11.87
C ILE A 318 7.96 0.57 -11.52
N LEU A 319 7.68 -0.68 -11.89
CA LEU A 319 6.54 -1.45 -11.40
C LEU A 319 7.02 -2.39 -10.31
N THR A 320 6.35 -2.38 -9.17
CA THR A 320 6.71 -3.19 -8.01
C THR A 320 5.49 -3.46 -7.12
N ALA A 321 5.71 -4.03 -5.94
CA ALA A 321 4.74 -4.11 -4.85
C ALA A 321 5.40 -3.63 -3.54
N ASP A 322 4.67 -3.62 -2.45
CA ASP A 322 5.10 -3.17 -1.13
C ASP A 322 5.02 -4.27 -0.05
N HIS A 323 4.37 -5.39 -0.36
CA HIS A 323 4.36 -6.65 0.39
C HIS A 323 3.69 -7.74 -0.46
N GLY A 324 3.43 -8.92 0.13
CA GLY A 324 2.50 -9.91 -0.41
C GLY A 324 1.14 -9.85 0.29
N ASN A 325 0.11 -10.41 -0.34
CA ASN A 325 -1.18 -10.68 0.28
C ASN A 325 -1.81 -11.90 -0.42
N ASP A 326 -1.32 -13.09 -0.05
CA ASP A 326 -1.65 -14.35 -0.72
C ASP A 326 -3.11 -14.80 -0.46
N PRO A 327 -4.02 -14.69 -1.46
CA PRO A 327 -5.43 -14.98 -1.27
C PRO A 327 -5.73 -16.49 -1.23
N THR A 328 -4.71 -17.35 -1.31
CA THR A 328 -4.87 -18.81 -1.29
C THR A 328 -4.70 -19.41 0.10
N THR A 329 -4.43 -18.57 1.11
CA THR A 329 -4.23 -19.00 2.50
C THR A 329 -5.47 -18.71 3.35
N PRO A 330 -5.62 -19.33 4.55
CA PRO A 330 -6.67 -18.95 5.50
C PRO A 330 -6.43 -17.59 6.17
N SER A 331 -5.23 -17.01 6.04
CA SER A 331 -4.91 -15.69 6.61
C SER A 331 -5.80 -14.63 5.97
N THR A 332 -6.08 -13.56 6.72
CA THR A 332 -6.67 -12.32 6.18
C THR A 332 -5.75 -11.13 6.43
N ASP A 333 -4.52 -11.41 6.87
CA ASP A 333 -3.41 -10.47 7.02
C ASP A 333 -2.48 -10.61 5.82
N HIS A 334 -1.63 -9.61 5.59
CA HIS A 334 -0.61 -9.63 4.54
C HIS A 334 0.36 -10.81 4.70
N SER A 335 1.11 -11.10 3.64
CA SER A 335 2.22 -12.07 3.67
C SER A 335 3.57 -11.35 3.54
N ARG A 336 4.54 -11.78 4.35
CA ARG A 336 5.92 -11.31 4.31
C ARG A 336 6.65 -11.87 3.10
N GLU A 337 6.55 -11.16 1.97
CA GLU A 337 7.10 -11.58 0.68
C GLU A 337 8.12 -10.59 0.13
N ARG A 338 9.01 -11.11 -0.73
CA ARG A 338 9.79 -10.28 -1.65
C ARG A 338 8.86 -9.80 -2.77
N VAL A 339 9.15 -8.64 -3.35
CA VAL A 339 8.31 -7.99 -4.35
C VAL A 339 9.00 -8.01 -5.73
N PRO A 340 8.25 -8.05 -6.84
CA PRO A 340 8.85 -7.98 -8.17
C PRO A 340 9.38 -6.57 -8.42
N VAL A 341 10.42 -6.46 -9.24
CA VAL A 341 10.94 -5.19 -9.73
C VAL A 341 11.03 -5.27 -11.24
N LEU A 342 10.23 -4.46 -11.93
CA LEU A 342 10.32 -4.28 -13.39
C LEU A 342 10.60 -2.81 -13.68
N VAL A 343 11.62 -2.55 -14.48
CA VAL A 343 12.06 -1.19 -14.80
C VAL A 343 11.96 -0.97 -16.31
N LEU A 344 11.21 0.06 -16.69
CA LEU A 344 10.95 0.47 -18.06
C LEU A 344 11.45 1.90 -18.27
N GLY A 345 11.83 2.22 -19.50
CA GLY A 345 12.28 3.56 -19.86
C GLY A 345 12.90 3.56 -21.24
N GLY A 346 12.87 4.69 -21.95
CA GLY A 346 13.41 4.74 -23.32
C GLY A 346 14.93 4.54 -23.40
N ARG A 347 15.64 4.71 -22.28
CA ARG A 347 17.08 4.40 -22.12
C ARG A 347 17.36 3.21 -21.21
N VAL A 348 16.32 2.51 -20.77
CA VAL A 348 16.49 1.34 -19.90
C VAL A 348 16.85 0.14 -20.78
N ARG A 349 18.00 -0.48 -20.49
CA ARG A 349 18.44 -1.72 -21.11
C ARG A 349 17.85 -2.92 -20.36
N PRO A 350 17.36 -3.96 -21.04
CA PRO A 350 16.95 -5.18 -20.38
C PRO A 350 18.14 -5.85 -19.68
N THR A 351 18.05 -6.02 -18.37
CA THR A 351 19.08 -6.70 -17.58
C THR A 351 18.51 -7.26 -16.28
N SER A 352 19.17 -8.26 -15.72
CA SER A 352 18.85 -8.77 -14.39
C SER A 352 19.42 -7.84 -13.32
N LEU A 353 18.56 -7.40 -12.41
CA LEU A 353 18.90 -6.66 -11.20
C LEU A 353 19.26 -7.59 -10.03
N GLY A 354 19.13 -8.90 -10.23
CA GLY A 354 19.21 -9.90 -9.17
C GLY A 354 18.16 -9.64 -8.08
N GLU A 355 18.55 -9.92 -6.84
CA GLU A 355 17.75 -9.62 -5.65
C GLU A 355 18.30 -8.39 -4.93
N ARG A 356 17.49 -7.33 -4.87
CA ARG A 356 17.77 -6.12 -4.11
C ARG A 356 17.55 -6.38 -2.62
N ARG A 357 18.40 -5.81 -1.78
CA ARG A 357 18.42 -6.08 -0.33
C ARG A 357 17.35 -5.32 0.45
N SER A 358 16.76 -4.29 -0.15
CA SER A 358 15.72 -3.44 0.44
C SER A 358 14.84 -2.87 -0.67
N PHE A 359 13.57 -2.59 -0.38
CA PHE A 359 12.73 -1.80 -1.29
C PHE A 359 13.26 -0.37 -1.47
N ALA A 360 14.07 0.12 -0.52
CA ALA A 360 14.69 1.44 -0.58
C ALA A 360 15.64 1.63 -1.77
N ASP A 361 16.15 0.55 -2.36
CA ASP A 361 16.95 0.61 -3.59
C ASP A 361 16.18 1.25 -4.75
N LEU A 362 14.86 1.06 -4.80
CA LEU A 362 13.99 1.65 -5.82
C LEU A 362 13.90 3.16 -5.63
N GLY A 363 13.58 3.61 -4.42
CA GLY A 363 13.55 5.03 -4.06
C GLY A 363 14.89 5.72 -4.29
N GLN A 364 16.00 5.07 -3.91
CA GLN A 364 17.34 5.60 -4.09
C GLN A 364 17.71 5.74 -5.58
N THR A 365 17.26 4.81 -6.43
CA THR A 365 17.42 4.88 -7.88
C THR A 365 16.61 6.04 -8.48
N LEU A 366 15.36 6.23 -8.02
CA LEU A 366 14.52 7.35 -8.44
C LEU A 366 15.10 8.70 -7.98
N ALA A 367 15.69 8.75 -6.78
CA ALA A 367 16.37 9.94 -6.27
C ALA A 367 17.55 10.35 -7.16
N GLU A 368 18.41 9.39 -7.52
CA GLU A 368 19.53 9.62 -8.44
C GLU A 368 19.04 10.07 -9.83
N TRP A 369 17.99 9.43 -10.35
CA TRP A 369 17.42 9.77 -11.65
C TRP A 369 16.86 11.20 -11.68
N LEU A 370 16.11 11.59 -10.66
CA LEU A 370 15.52 12.92 -10.53
C LEU A 370 16.55 14.00 -10.14
N GLY A 371 17.76 13.60 -9.74
CA GLY A 371 18.83 14.52 -9.35
C GLY A 371 18.60 15.19 -8.00
N VAL A 372 17.89 14.52 -7.09
CA VAL A 372 17.70 14.99 -5.70
C VAL A 372 18.74 14.36 -4.78
N PRO A 373 18.99 14.93 -3.57
CA PRO A 373 19.92 14.35 -2.62
C PRO A 373 19.59 12.90 -2.27
N ALA A 374 20.63 12.11 -1.97
CA ALA A 374 20.48 10.70 -1.59
C ALA A 374 19.53 10.53 -0.37
N LEU A 375 18.85 9.40 -0.35
CA LEU A 375 17.99 8.99 0.75
C LEU A 375 18.84 8.40 1.88
N ALA A 376 18.23 8.23 3.06
CA ALA A 376 18.93 7.66 4.20
C ALA A 376 19.21 6.15 4.04
N ALA A 377 18.41 5.46 3.21
CA ALA A 377 18.53 4.04 2.95
C ALA A 377 18.38 3.73 1.45
N GLY A 378 18.91 2.58 1.05
CA GLY A 378 18.89 2.07 -0.32
C GLY A 378 20.22 2.26 -1.05
N SER A 379 20.44 1.43 -2.06
CA SER A 379 21.56 1.49 -3.00
C SER A 379 21.01 1.57 -4.43
N SER A 380 21.31 2.67 -5.11
CA SER A 380 20.84 2.86 -6.49
C SER A 380 21.42 1.81 -7.43
N PHE A 381 20.58 1.35 -8.36
CA PHE A 381 20.96 0.50 -9.49
C PHE A 381 20.90 1.23 -10.83
N LEU A 382 20.85 2.58 -10.82
CA LEU A 382 20.63 3.36 -12.04
C LEU A 382 21.69 3.06 -13.13
N GLY A 383 22.97 2.97 -12.75
CA GLY A 383 24.05 2.60 -13.67
C GLY A 383 23.94 1.18 -14.24
N GLU A 384 23.23 0.28 -13.55
CA GLU A 384 22.95 -1.07 -14.01
C GLU A 384 21.87 -1.10 -15.11
N VAL A 385 21.02 -0.08 -15.21
CA VAL A 385 19.88 -0.10 -16.14
C VAL A 385 19.97 0.89 -17.29
N LEU A 386 20.78 1.94 -17.21
CA LEU A 386 20.86 2.92 -18.31
C LEU A 386 21.78 2.46 -19.43
N THR A 387 21.37 2.59 -20.69
CA THR A 387 22.29 2.51 -21.83
C THR A 387 23.29 3.67 -21.74
N GLY A 388 24.59 3.36 -21.83
CA GLY A 388 25.66 4.36 -21.84
C GLY A 388 25.65 5.29 -23.05
#